data_AF-A0A176Y8E4-F1
#
_entry.id   AF-A0A176Y8E4-F1
#
_cell.length_a   1.000
_cell.length_b   1.000
_cell.length_c   1.000
_cell.angle_alpha   90.00
_cell.angle_beta   90.00
_cell.angle_gamma   90.00
#
_symmetry.space_group_name_H-M   'P 1'
#
loop_
_entity.id
_entity.type
_entity.pdbx_description
1 polymer ?
#
loop_
_entity_poly.entity_id
_entity_poly.type
_entity_poly.pdbx_seq_one_letter_code
_entity_poly.pdbx_strand_id
1 'polypeptide(L)'
;MVDHAARSVSECLELAKDDATVLAGLVDRRFLWGGFGLFGSLDSDMTALLSGPDAGRWRDAVGDALASAHRFAPREMQALEDEPDLKRGPGGLRDLQRAIWANTPASGRPMPLTQASLIEAHRFLWLMRCHLHLLAGRAEDRLSLSLQPGIACRLGLDAPHKSTEPLLLDIFRYHRRNVLAAVGVKSVRTSV
;
A
#
# COMPACT_ATOMS: atom_id res chain seq x y z
N MET A 1 17.54 -10.90 -9.83
CA MET A 1 18.03 -11.58 -8.61
C MET A 1 17.30 -10.97 -7.44
N VAL A 2 16.63 -11.77 -6.62
CA VAL A 2 16.23 -11.33 -5.29
C VAL A 2 17.51 -11.41 -4.46
N ASP A 3 18.09 -10.25 -4.18
CA ASP A 3 19.20 -10.19 -3.24
C ASP A 3 18.66 -10.57 -1.86
N HIS A 4 19.35 -11.49 -1.18
CA HIS A 4 18.96 -11.99 0.13
C HIS A 4 20.14 -11.78 1.08
N ALA A 5 19.86 -11.11 2.19
CA ALA A 5 20.85 -10.85 3.23
C ALA A 5 20.33 -11.37 4.56
N ALA A 6 21.11 -12.22 5.21
CA ALA A 6 20.90 -12.59 6.60
C ALA A 6 21.56 -11.53 7.49
N ARG A 7 20.84 -11.05 8.50
CA ARG A 7 21.31 -10.01 9.42
C ARG A 7 20.89 -10.35 10.84
N SER A 8 21.70 -9.93 11.79
CA SER A 8 21.35 -9.92 13.20
C SER A 8 20.23 -8.92 13.50
N VAL A 9 19.60 -9.06 14.66
CA VAL A 9 18.55 -8.13 15.13
C VAL A 9 19.08 -6.69 15.18
N SER A 10 20.27 -6.49 15.73
CA SER A 10 20.91 -5.17 15.82
C SER A 10 21.16 -4.54 14.44
N GLU A 11 21.66 -5.31 13.47
CA GLU A 11 21.89 -4.79 12.12
C GLU A 11 20.58 -4.40 11.41
N CYS A 12 19.51 -5.17 11.61
CA CYS A 12 18.18 -4.82 11.10
C CYS A 12 17.71 -3.48 11.66
N LEU A 13 17.92 -3.24 12.96
CA LEU A 13 17.52 -2.00 13.63
C LEU A 13 18.35 -0.80 13.16
N GLU A 14 19.67 -0.95 13.02
CA GLU A 14 20.51 0.14 12.49
C GLU A 14 20.13 0.49 11.06
N LEU A 15 19.94 -0.49 10.18
CA LEU A 15 19.48 -0.23 8.81
C LEU A 15 18.11 0.44 8.76
N ALA A 16 17.20 0.09 9.68
CA ALA A 16 15.88 0.72 9.76
C ALA A 16 15.95 2.22 10.10
N LYS A 17 17.00 2.66 10.81
CA LYS A 17 17.19 4.08 11.15
C LYS A 17 17.62 4.91 9.95
N ASP A 18 18.36 4.30 9.03
CA ASP A 18 18.97 4.98 7.88
C ASP A 18 18.20 4.76 6.57
N ASP A 19 17.44 3.67 6.44
CA ASP A 19 16.65 3.33 5.24
C ASP A 19 15.16 3.16 5.58
N ALA A 20 14.36 4.14 5.14
CA ALA A 20 12.93 4.14 5.34
C ALA A 20 12.20 2.98 4.63
N THR A 21 12.78 2.39 3.58
CA THR A 21 12.26 1.19 2.91
C THR A 21 12.44 -0.04 3.78
N VAL A 22 13.61 -0.19 4.42
CA VAL A 22 13.88 -1.26 5.38
C VAL A 22 12.95 -1.12 6.58
N LEU A 23 12.84 0.11 7.11
CA LEU A 23 11.90 0.43 8.20
C LEU A 23 10.47 0.02 7.82
N ALA A 24 9.96 0.47 6.68
CA ALA A 24 8.61 0.14 6.20
C ALA A 24 8.37 -1.39 6.08
N GLY A 25 9.40 -2.17 5.74
CA GLY A 25 9.34 -3.63 5.72
C GLY A 25 9.29 -4.24 7.13
N LEU A 26 10.14 -3.78 8.05
CA LEU A 26 10.22 -4.29 9.42
C LEU A 26 9.00 -3.93 10.26
N VAL A 27 8.27 -2.87 9.90
CA VAL A 27 7.05 -2.55 10.61
C VAL A 27 5.89 -3.52 10.26
N ASP A 28 5.88 -4.17 9.08
CA ASP A 28 4.95 -5.26 8.71
C ASP A 28 5.53 -6.67 9.01
N ARG A 29 6.48 -6.77 9.93
CA ARG A 29 7.10 -8.04 10.34
C ARG A 29 6.07 -9.04 10.88
N ARG A 30 6.26 -10.31 10.55
CA ARG A 30 5.46 -11.43 11.04
C ARG A 30 6.36 -12.63 11.31
N PHE A 31 6.10 -13.35 12.39
CA PHE A 31 6.77 -14.62 12.62
C PHE A 31 6.24 -15.65 11.63
N LEU A 32 7.14 -16.22 10.83
CA LEU A 32 6.82 -17.31 9.89
C LEU A 32 7.40 -18.64 10.37
N TRP A 33 8.70 -18.65 10.69
CA TRP A 33 9.44 -19.83 11.11
C TRP A 33 10.78 -19.44 11.74
N GLY A 34 11.41 -20.36 12.48
CA GLY A 34 12.77 -20.23 13.01
C GLY A 34 12.82 -19.91 14.50
N GLY A 35 13.90 -19.25 14.93
CA GLY A 35 14.15 -18.94 16.34
C GLY A 35 13.18 -17.89 16.86
N PHE A 36 12.13 -18.33 17.56
CA PHE A 36 11.11 -17.43 18.13
C PHE A 36 11.71 -16.38 19.07
N GLY A 37 12.77 -16.72 19.81
CA GLY A 37 13.49 -15.76 20.66
C GLY A 37 14.06 -14.57 19.87
N LEU A 38 14.66 -14.81 18.70
CA LEU A 38 15.17 -13.73 17.84
C LEU A 38 14.05 -12.84 17.31
N PHE A 39 12.93 -13.44 16.91
CA PHE A 39 11.76 -12.67 16.51
C PHE A 39 11.20 -11.84 17.67
N GLY A 40 11.11 -12.41 18.87
CA GLY A 40 10.66 -11.71 20.07
C GLY A 40 11.53 -10.51 20.41
N SER A 41 12.85 -10.65 20.33
CA SER A 41 13.79 -9.53 20.51
C SER A 41 13.57 -8.44 19.47
N LEU A 42 13.54 -8.79 18.17
CA LEU A 42 13.29 -7.84 17.10
C LEU A 42 11.94 -7.13 17.27
N ASP A 43 10.90 -7.87 17.66
CA ASP A 43 9.58 -7.32 17.85
C ASP A 43 9.51 -6.32 19.00
N SER A 44 10.11 -6.67 20.14
CA SER A 44 10.22 -5.80 21.30
C SER A 44 10.97 -4.51 20.96
N ASP A 45 12.14 -4.62 20.32
CA ASP A 45 13.00 -3.47 20.01
C ASP A 45 12.35 -2.54 18.98
N MET A 46 11.71 -3.11 17.95
CA MET A 46 10.95 -2.33 16.98
C MET A 46 9.73 -1.65 17.61
N THR A 47 9.02 -2.31 18.53
CA THR A 47 7.92 -1.68 19.26
C THR A 47 8.42 -0.54 20.15
N ALA A 48 9.57 -0.70 20.82
CA ALA A 48 10.18 0.38 21.59
C ALA A 48 10.58 1.57 20.70
N LEU A 49 11.18 1.31 19.53
CA LEU A 49 11.53 2.34 18.54
C LEU A 49 10.30 3.14 18.08
N LEU A 50 9.19 2.44 17.78
CA LEU A 50 7.97 3.04 17.26
C LEU A 50 7.06 3.66 18.35
N SER A 51 7.32 3.38 19.62
CA SER A 51 6.59 3.94 20.77
C SER A 51 7.39 5.02 21.52
N GLY A 52 8.67 5.19 21.19
CA GLY A 52 9.59 6.10 21.88
C GLY A 52 9.40 7.58 21.52
N PRO A 53 10.29 8.47 22.01
CA PRO A 53 10.22 9.91 21.76
C PRO A 53 10.22 10.28 20.27
N ASP A 54 10.95 9.52 19.46
CA ASP A 54 11.08 9.73 18.01
C ASP A 54 10.00 9.01 17.18
N ALA A 55 8.98 8.44 17.82
CA ALA A 55 7.90 7.71 17.15
C ALA A 55 7.22 8.50 16.02
N GLY A 56 7.14 9.84 16.15
CA GLY A 56 6.63 10.72 15.09
C GLY A 56 7.49 10.65 13.82
N ARG A 57 8.80 10.85 13.98
CA ARG A 57 9.79 10.78 12.88
C ARG A 57 9.74 9.44 12.15
N TRP A 58 9.67 8.32 12.88
CA TRP A 58 9.62 7.00 12.27
C TRP A 58 8.31 6.76 11.51
N ARG A 59 7.19 7.23 12.04
CA ARG A 59 5.90 7.18 11.34
C ARG A 59 5.92 7.99 10.04
N ASP A 60 6.54 9.16 10.06
CA ASP A 60 6.67 10.01 8.86
C ASP A 60 7.60 9.36 7.83
N ALA A 61 8.74 8.80 8.26
CA ALA A 61 9.65 8.06 7.39
C ALA A 61 8.98 6.85 6.71
N VAL A 62 8.22 6.04 7.46
CA VAL A 62 7.40 4.95 6.89
C VAL A 62 6.37 5.51 5.92
N GLY A 63 5.71 6.61 6.29
CA GLY A 63 4.72 7.27 5.44
C GLY A 63 5.30 7.73 4.10
N ASP A 64 6.50 8.28 4.11
CA ASP A 64 7.21 8.76 2.92
C ASP A 64 7.72 7.61 2.05
N ALA A 65 8.27 6.55 2.66
CA ALA A 65 8.68 5.34 1.94
C ALA A 65 7.49 4.62 1.24
N LEU A 66 6.30 4.74 1.81
CA LEU A 66 5.07 4.20 1.27
C LEU A 66 4.30 5.17 0.37
N ALA A 67 4.74 6.43 0.27
CA ALA A 67 4.07 7.40 -0.59
C ALA A 67 4.12 6.91 -2.05
N SER A 68 2.99 7.04 -2.75
CA SER A 68 2.99 6.93 -4.20
C SER A 68 4.06 7.88 -4.77
N ALA A 69 4.91 7.39 -5.67
CA ALA A 69 6.02 8.16 -6.24
C ALA A 69 5.57 9.34 -7.13
N HIS A 70 4.26 9.57 -7.21
CA HIS A 70 3.59 10.31 -8.28
C HIS A 70 3.14 11.68 -7.76
N ARG A 71 4.10 12.62 -7.61
CA ARG A 71 3.82 14.06 -7.44
C ARG A 71 3.72 14.69 -8.83
N PHE A 72 2.61 14.46 -9.54
CA PHE A 72 2.53 14.81 -10.96
C PHE A 72 1.76 16.09 -11.26
N ALA A 73 2.11 16.70 -12.41
CA ALA A 73 1.40 17.83 -12.97
C ALA A 73 0.02 17.39 -13.53
N PRO A 74 -0.96 18.30 -13.65
CA PRO A 74 -2.35 17.95 -14.00
C PRO A 74 -2.52 17.12 -15.29
N ARG A 75 -1.67 17.32 -16.31
CA ARG A 75 -1.73 16.57 -17.58
C ARG A 75 -1.26 15.13 -17.48
N GLU A 76 -0.27 14.86 -16.64
CA GLU A 76 0.23 13.51 -16.38
C GLU A 76 -0.79 12.71 -15.56
N MET A 77 -1.56 13.41 -14.72
CA MET A 77 -2.66 12.81 -13.94
C MET A 77 -3.78 12.27 -14.83
N GLN A 78 -4.02 12.87 -15.99
CA GLN A 78 -5.07 12.44 -16.92
C GLN A 78 -4.70 11.16 -17.67
N ALA A 79 -3.44 11.01 -18.10
CA ALA A 79 -2.93 9.76 -18.69
C ALA A 79 -2.90 8.60 -17.67
N LEU A 80 -2.73 8.90 -16.38
CA LEU A 80 -2.84 7.93 -15.28
C LEU A 80 -4.28 7.48 -14.99
N GLU A 81 -5.28 8.25 -15.39
CA GLU A 81 -6.69 7.91 -15.14
C GLU A 81 -7.24 6.88 -16.13
N ASP A 82 -6.68 6.82 -17.34
CA ASP A 82 -7.08 5.84 -18.36
C ASP A 82 -6.31 4.52 -18.23
N GLU A 83 -5.08 4.54 -17.72
CA GLU A 83 -4.27 3.34 -17.45
C GLU A 83 -3.65 3.34 -16.04
N PRO A 84 -4.47 3.17 -14.98
CA PRO A 84 -4.00 3.34 -13.62
C PRO A 84 -3.05 2.24 -13.16
N ASP A 85 -2.03 2.62 -12.37
CA ASP A 85 -1.18 1.68 -11.62
C ASP A 85 -1.82 1.36 -10.27
N LEU A 86 -2.21 0.10 -10.07
CA LEU A 86 -2.95 -0.36 -8.88
C LEU A 86 -2.09 -0.43 -7.63
N LYS A 87 -0.76 -0.40 -7.77
CA LYS A 87 0.18 -0.57 -6.66
C LYS A 87 0.79 0.76 -6.23
N ARG A 88 1.43 1.46 -7.17
CA ARG A 88 2.22 2.68 -6.94
C ARG A 88 1.50 3.94 -7.39
N GLY A 89 0.41 3.82 -8.13
CA GLY A 89 -0.40 4.96 -8.55
C GLY A 89 -1.17 5.61 -7.39
N PRO A 90 -1.65 6.86 -7.57
CA PRO A 90 -2.43 7.57 -6.55
C PRO A 90 -3.68 6.78 -6.14
N GLY A 91 -3.84 6.55 -4.84
CA GLY A 91 -4.93 5.76 -4.27
C GLY A 91 -4.82 4.25 -4.51
N GLY A 92 -3.65 3.77 -4.95
CA GLY A 92 -3.32 2.36 -5.08
C GLY A 92 -2.95 1.69 -3.75
N LEU A 93 -2.48 0.44 -3.82
CA LEU A 93 -2.15 -0.38 -2.64
C LEU A 93 -1.08 0.25 -1.73
N ARG A 94 -0.11 1.00 -2.27
CA ARG A 94 0.91 1.69 -1.46
C ARG A 94 0.32 2.83 -0.63
N ASP A 95 -0.56 3.63 -1.23
CA ASP A 95 -1.26 4.70 -0.51
C ASP A 95 -2.22 4.12 0.54
N LEU A 96 -2.86 2.98 0.26
CA LEU A 96 -3.64 2.26 1.26
C LEU A 96 -2.77 1.72 2.41
N GLN A 97 -1.61 1.14 2.11
CA GLN A 97 -0.65 0.70 3.12
C GLN A 97 -0.19 1.89 3.99
N ARG A 98 0.08 3.03 3.36
CA ARG A 98 0.39 4.29 4.04
C ARG A 98 -0.75 4.73 4.94
N ALA A 99 -2.00 4.64 4.50
CA ALA A 99 -3.18 4.99 5.31
C ALA A 99 -3.32 4.07 6.54
N ILE A 100 -3.04 2.77 6.42
CA ILE A 100 -3.02 1.83 7.55
C ILE A 100 -1.94 2.26 8.56
N TRP A 101 -0.74 2.54 8.07
CA TRP A 101 0.38 2.99 8.92
C TRP A 101 0.13 4.34 9.56
N ALA A 102 -0.51 5.25 8.84
CA ALA A 102 -0.88 6.55 9.36
C ALA A 102 -1.82 6.44 10.57
N ASN A 103 -2.72 5.44 10.58
CA ASN A 103 -3.67 5.20 11.66
C ASN A 103 -3.16 4.17 12.69
N THR A 104 -1.89 3.79 12.61
CA THR A 104 -1.29 2.83 13.54
C THR A 104 -1.10 3.48 14.91
N PRO A 105 -1.55 2.85 16.01
CA PRO A 105 -1.36 3.34 17.36
C PRO A 105 0.12 3.42 17.73
N ALA A 106 0.42 4.11 18.83
CA ALA A 106 1.78 4.28 19.34
C ALA A 106 2.53 2.95 19.56
N SER A 107 1.83 1.83 19.72
CA SER A 107 2.44 0.49 19.82
C SER A 107 3.19 0.03 18.57
N GLY A 108 3.09 0.76 17.45
CA GLY A 108 3.86 0.49 16.24
C GLY A 108 3.42 -0.75 15.47
N ARG A 109 2.27 -1.33 15.82
CA ARG A 109 1.67 -2.46 15.10
C ARG A 109 0.49 -2.00 14.28
N PRO A 110 0.48 -2.29 12.96
CA PRO A 110 -0.59 -1.83 12.10
C PRO A 110 -1.89 -2.49 12.54
N MET A 111 -2.90 -1.67 12.80
CA MET A 111 -4.23 -2.17 13.10
C MET A 111 -4.91 -2.63 11.81
N PRO A 112 -5.78 -3.65 11.89
CA PRO A 112 -6.66 -4.00 10.78
C PRO A 112 -7.46 -2.77 10.32
N LEU A 113 -7.70 -2.67 9.01
CA LEU A 113 -8.64 -1.70 8.46
C LEU A 113 -10.01 -1.91 9.10
N THR A 114 -10.57 -0.87 9.72
CA THR A 114 -11.91 -0.90 10.32
C THR A 114 -12.96 -0.19 9.48
N GLN A 115 -12.53 0.76 8.64
CA GLN A 115 -13.42 1.48 7.74
C GLN A 115 -13.84 0.56 6.57
N ALA A 116 -15.14 0.30 6.46
CA ALA A 116 -15.71 -0.58 5.42
C ALA A 116 -15.24 -0.19 4.00
N SER A 117 -15.24 1.10 3.68
CA SER A 117 -14.80 1.62 2.38
C SER A 117 -13.33 1.31 2.05
N LEU A 118 -12.44 1.28 3.06
CA LEU A 118 -11.03 0.92 2.89
C LEU A 118 -10.84 -0.59 2.78
N ILE A 119 -11.63 -1.38 3.52
CA ILE A 119 -11.64 -2.84 3.39
C ILE A 119 -12.08 -3.25 1.98
N GLU A 120 -13.14 -2.61 1.47
CA GLU A 120 -13.62 -2.82 0.11
C GLU A 120 -12.59 -2.38 -0.93
N ALA A 121 -11.98 -1.19 -0.76
CA ALA A 121 -10.91 -0.73 -1.65
C ALA A 121 -9.71 -1.68 -1.65
N HIS A 122 -9.28 -2.18 -0.49
CA HIS A 122 -8.22 -3.18 -0.38
C HIS A 122 -8.57 -4.43 -1.19
N ARG A 123 -9.74 -5.01 -0.95
CA ARG A 123 -10.21 -6.22 -1.62
C ARG A 123 -10.28 -6.04 -3.13
N PHE A 124 -10.86 -4.93 -3.58
CA PHE A 124 -10.98 -4.60 -5.00
C PHE A 124 -9.61 -4.47 -5.66
N LEU A 125 -8.72 -3.61 -5.13
CA LEU A 125 -7.39 -3.38 -5.69
C LEU A 125 -6.55 -4.66 -5.70
N TRP A 126 -6.65 -5.48 -4.65
CA TRP A 126 -5.95 -6.75 -4.56
C TRP A 126 -6.45 -7.76 -5.60
N LEU A 127 -7.76 -7.94 -5.70
CA LEU A 127 -8.38 -8.85 -6.67
C LEU A 127 -8.05 -8.46 -8.11
N MET A 128 -8.18 -7.17 -8.42
CA MET A 128 -7.80 -6.59 -9.70
C MET A 128 -6.34 -6.90 -10.06
N ARG A 129 -5.43 -6.67 -9.13
CA ARG A 129 -4.00 -6.93 -9.31
C ARG A 129 -3.71 -8.41 -9.54
N CYS A 130 -4.39 -9.31 -8.82
CA CYS A 130 -4.32 -10.75 -9.08
C CYS A 130 -4.77 -11.09 -10.50
N HIS A 131 -5.90 -10.54 -10.96
CA HIS A 131 -6.37 -10.78 -12.33
C HIS A 131 -5.44 -10.20 -13.39
N LEU A 132 -4.82 -9.04 -13.17
CA LEU A 132 -3.81 -8.48 -14.07
C LEU A 132 -2.62 -9.42 -14.22
N HIS A 133 -2.07 -9.92 -13.10
CA HIS A 133 -0.96 -10.87 -13.13
C HIS A 133 -1.32 -12.16 -13.89
N LEU A 134 -2.52 -12.68 -13.66
CA LEU A 134 -3.00 -13.89 -14.33
C LEU A 134 -3.21 -13.69 -15.83
N LEU A 135 -3.75 -12.55 -16.25
CA LEU A 135 -3.96 -12.23 -17.67
C LEU A 135 -2.65 -11.90 -18.41
N ALA A 136 -1.74 -11.17 -17.76
CA ALA A 136 -0.47 -10.77 -18.36
C ALA A 136 0.58 -11.89 -18.36
N GLY A 137 0.39 -12.92 -17.52
CA GLY A 137 1.35 -14.02 -17.34
C GLY A 137 2.68 -13.59 -16.69
N ARG A 138 2.72 -12.40 -16.11
CA ARG A 138 3.90 -11.79 -15.47
C ARG A 138 3.46 -10.82 -14.38
N ALA A 139 4.42 -10.30 -13.63
CA ALA A 139 4.16 -9.15 -12.76
C ALA A 139 3.69 -7.96 -13.60
N GLU A 140 2.47 -7.51 -13.35
CA GLU A 140 1.81 -6.40 -14.03
C GLU A 140 0.93 -5.64 -13.03
N ASP A 141 1.27 -4.39 -12.78
CA ASP A 141 0.56 -3.54 -11.80
C ASP A 141 -0.31 -2.48 -12.49
N ARG A 142 -0.18 -2.30 -13.82
CA ARG A 142 -0.92 -1.31 -14.60
C ARG A 142 -2.16 -1.92 -15.27
N LEU A 143 -3.30 -1.26 -15.11
CA LEU A 143 -4.53 -1.57 -15.83
C LEU A 143 -4.51 -0.92 -17.23
N SER A 144 -3.67 -1.45 -18.13
CA SER A 144 -3.57 -0.94 -19.50
C SER A 144 -4.87 -1.13 -20.29
N LEU A 145 -5.10 -0.30 -21.31
CA LEU A 145 -6.31 -0.39 -22.16
C LEU A 145 -6.48 -1.78 -22.75
N SER A 146 -5.38 -2.44 -23.14
CA SER A 146 -5.38 -3.80 -23.68
C SER A 146 -5.86 -4.88 -22.70
N LEU A 147 -5.71 -4.65 -21.38
CA LEU A 147 -6.09 -5.61 -20.34
C LEU A 147 -7.47 -5.33 -19.76
N GLN A 148 -7.99 -4.10 -19.91
CA GLN A 148 -9.29 -3.69 -19.35
C GLN A 148 -10.46 -4.58 -19.77
N PRO A 149 -10.65 -4.95 -21.05
CA PRO A 149 -11.75 -5.84 -21.45
C PRO A 149 -11.68 -7.20 -20.76
N GLY A 150 -10.49 -7.81 -20.68
CA GLY A 150 -10.30 -9.10 -20.02
C GLY A 150 -10.54 -9.05 -18.52
N ILE A 151 -10.23 -7.93 -17.87
CA ILE A 151 -10.52 -7.71 -16.46
C ILE A 151 -12.02 -7.49 -16.24
N ALA A 152 -12.67 -6.64 -17.04
CA ALA A 152 -14.10 -6.40 -16.95
C ALA A 152 -14.90 -7.71 -17.05
N CYS A 153 -14.50 -8.59 -17.96
CA CYS A 153 -15.08 -9.92 -18.11
C CYS A 153 -14.95 -10.79 -16.87
N ARG A 154 -13.75 -10.87 -16.29
CA ARG A 154 -13.51 -11.64 -15.07
C ARG A 154 -14.28 -11.11 -13.86
N LEU A 155 -14.60 -9.82 -13.85
CA LEU A 155 -15.42 -9.18 -12.81
C LEU A 155 -16.93 -9.26 -13.09
N GLY A 156 -17.36 -9.89 -14.20
CA GLY A 156 -18.76 -9.97 -14.58
C GLY A 156 -19.37 -8.61 -14.95
N LEU A 157 -18.55 -7.66 -15.40
CA LEU A 157 -18.98 -6.33 -15.84
C LEU A 157 -19.44 -6.32 -17.31
N ASP A 158 -19.46 -7.49 -17.95
CA ASP A 158 -19.88 -7.67 -19.34
C ASP A 158 -21.39 -7.46 -19.49
N ALA A 159 -21.78 -6.24 -19.86
CA ALA A 159 -23.14 -5.96 -20.28
C ALA A 159 -23.24 -6.06 -21.82
N PRO A 160 -24.24 -6.75 -22.38
CA PRO A 160 -24.36 -6.98 -23.83
C PRO A 160 -24.52 -5.72 -24.69
N HIS A 161 -24.74 -4.54 -24.10
CA HIS A 161 -25.09 -3.31 -24.82
C HIS A 161 -24.41 -2.02 -24.30
N LYS A 162 -23.34 -2.10 -23.51
CA LYS A 162 -22.58 -0.91 -23.06
C LYS A 162 -21.08 -1.16 -23.14
N SER A 163 -20.31 -0.11 -23.45
CA SER A 163 -18.85 -0.15 -23.26
C SER A 163 -18.58 -0.45 -21.78
N THR A 164 -17.77 -1.49 -21.52
CA THR A 164 -17.48 -2.02 -20.17
C THR A 164 -16.33 -1.30 -19.49
N GLU A 165 -15.46 -0.66 -20.28
CA GLU A 165 -14.29 0.11 -19.81
C GLU A 165 -14.68 1.30 -18.91
N PRO A 166 -15.70 2.13 -19.23
CA PRO A 166 -16.11 3.24 -18.36
C PRO A 166 -16.56 2.76 -16.98
N LEU A 167 -17.29 1.64 -16.90
CA LEU A 167 -17.80 1.12 -15.63
C LEU A 167 -16.65 0.60 -14.74
N LEU A 168 -15.69 -0.12 -15.32
CA LEU A 168 -14.51 -0.59 -14.60
C LEU A 168 -13.69 0.57 -14.03
N LEU A 169 -13.44 1.59 -14.84
CA LEU A 169 -12.69 2.77 -14.41
C LEU A 169 -13.48 3.59 -13.37
N ASP A 170 -14.80 3.65 -13.45
CA ASP A 170 -15.63 4.32 -12.44
C ASP A 170 -15.57 3.62 -11.07
N ILE A 171 -15.62 2.29 -11.05
CA ILE A 171 -15.43 1.50 -9.82
C ILE A 171 -14.02 1.73 -9.26
N PHE A 172 -13.00 1.73 -10.12
CA PHE A 172 -11.63 2.05 -9.69
C PHE A 172 -11.55 3.47 -9.09
N ARG A 173 -12.11 4.48 -9.75
CA ARG A 173 -12.13 5.88 -9.27
C ARG A 173 -12.85 6.00 -7.92
N TYR A 174 -13.93 5.25 -7.70
CA TYR A 174 -14.63 5.20 -6.42
C TYR A 174 -13.70 4.73 -5.28
N HIS A 175 -13.04 3.58 -5.45
CA HIS A 175 -12.12 3.05 -4.45
C HIS A 175 -10.89 3.95 -4.26
N ARG A 176 -10.32 4.46 -5.36
CA ARG A 176 -9.20 5.41 -5.35
C ARG A 176 -9.51 6.62 -4.47
N ARG A 177 -10.70 7.22 -4.63
CA ARG A 177 -11.13 8.39 -3.84
C ARG A 177 -11.17 8.08 -2.35
N ASN A 178 -11.67 6.90 -1.97
CA ASN A 178 -11.73 6.49 -0.56
C ASN A 178 -10.33 6.33 0.04
N VAL A 179 -9.38 5.74 -0.72
CA VAL A 179 -7.99 5.61 -0.29
C VAL A 179 -7.31 6.98 -0.14
N LEU A 180 -7.45 7.85 -1.15
CA LEU A 180 -6.85 9.19 -1.12
C LEU A 180 -7.42 10.04 0.02
N ALA A 181 -8.71 9.94 0.31
CA ALA A 181 -9.32 10.60 1.47
C ALA A 181 -8.65 10.13 2.78
N ALA A 182 -8.43 8.82 2.95
CA ALA A 182 -7.79 8.29 4.15
C ALA A 182 -6.32 8.72 4.31
N VAL A 183 -5.60 8.94 3.20
CA VAL A 183 -4.24 9.50 3.22
C VAL A 183 -4.24 11.00 3.54
N GLY A 184 -5.18 11.77 2.97
CA GLY A 184 -5.24 13.23 3.09
C GLY A 184 -5.74 13.77 4.44
N VAL A 185 -6.46 12.97 5.24
CA VAL A 185 -7.04 13.38 6.53
C VAL A 185 -5.99 13.80 7.58
N LYS A 186 -4.69 13.56 7.36
CA LYS A 186 -3.64 13.92 8.32
C LYS A 186 -3.13 15.37 8.29
N SER A 187 -3.52 16.21 7.34
CA SER A 187 -3.00 17.60 7.32
C SER A 187 -3.65 18.55 8.35
N VAL A 188 -4.72 18.17 9.06
CA VAL A 188 -5.55 19.14 9.82
C VAL A 188 -5.64 18.84 11.33
N ARG A 189 -5.06 17.74 11.83
CA ARG A 189 -5.18 17.39 13.26
C ARG A 189 -3.84 17.15 13.93
N THR A 190 -3.01 18.20 13.99
CA THR A 190 -2.02 18.36 15.08
C THR A 190 -1.86 19.86 15.38
N SER A 191 -2.79 20.41 16.15
CA SER A 191 -2.66 21.72 16.81
C SER A 191 -3.55 21.68 18.06
N VAL A 192 -3.11 20.95 19.07
CA VAL A 192 -3.45 21.18 20.48
C VAL A 192 -2.23 20.81 21.31
#